data_AF-A0A1Q7GTB3-F1
#
_entry.id   AF-A0A1Q7GTB3-F1
#
_cell.length_a   1.000
_cell.length_b   1.000
_cell.length_c   1.000
_cell.angle_alpha   90.00
_cell.angle_beta   90.00
_cell.angle_gamma   90.00
#
_symmetry.space_group_name_H-M   'P 1'
#
loop_
_entity.id
_entity.type
_entity.pdbx_description
1 polymer ?
#
loop_
_entity_poly.entity_id
_entity_poly.type
_entity_poly.pdbx_seq_one_letter_code
_entity_poly.pdbx_strand_id
1 'polypeptide(L)'
;MKLSIAAFTVIVSVGVFVSLAFANPAMLPKHEGYPSGKAVSPVTGQPLANDPGQSNATGKKALAEAAGAEDAHVMQNLSDENNKRLLKQQGAGQLPKVQGPQIKIEPPVKEATRMPK
;
A
#
# COMPACT_ATOMS: atom_id res chain seq x y z
N MET A 1 -9.09 -38.22 38.83
CA MET A 1 -8.47 -38.81 37.62
C MET A 1 -9.39 -38.82 36.40
N LYS A 2 -10.60 -39.39 36.45
CA LYS A 2 -11.46 -39.49 35.25
C LYS A 2 -11.94 -38.13 34.72
N LEU A 3 -12.35 -37.23 35.61
CA LEU A 3 -12.80 -35.87 35.25
C LEU A 3 -11.67 -35.01 34.68
N SER A 4 -10.46 -35.13 35.24
CA SER A 4 -9.26 -34.42 34.80
C SER A 4 -8.76 -34.91 33.44
N ILE A 5 -8.85 -36.22 33.17
CA ILE A 5 -8.51 -36.78 31.85
C ILE A 5 -9.54 -36.33 30.80
N ALA A 6 -10.83 -36.37 31.14
CA ALA A 6 -11.90 -35.91 30.24
C ALA A 6 -11.74 -34.42 29.86
N ALA A 7 -11.45 -33.56 30.84
CA ALA A 7 -11.19 -32.14 30.60
C ALA A 7 -9.97 -31.93 29.69
N PHE A 8 -8.88 -32.68 29.93
CA PHE A 8 -7.68 -32.58 29.12
C PHE A 8 -7.92 -33.04 27.67
N THR A 9 -8.68 -34.13 27.46
CA THR A 9 -9.04 -34.59 26.12
C THR A 9 -9.91 -33.61 25.35
N VAL A 10 -10.81 -32.89 26.03
CA VAL A 10 -11.64 -31.85 25.39
C VAL A 10 -10.79 -30.65 24.99
N ILE A 11 -9.86 -30.21 25.84
CA ILE A 11 -8.98 -29.08 25.54
C ILE A 11 -8.07 -29.42 24.35
N VAL A 12 -7.48 -30.63 24.34
CA VAL A 12 -6.63 -31.09 23.24
C VAL A 12 -7.41 -31.24 21.94
N SER A 13 -8.61 -31.82 21.97
CA SER A 13 -9.42 -31.97 20.76
C SER A 13 -9.83 -30.62 20.18
N VAL A 14 -10.28 -29.69 21.01
CA VAL A 14 -10.61 -28.31 20.58
C VAL A 14 -9.38 -27.61 20.00
N GLY A 15 -8.22 -27.73 20.64
CA GLY A 15 -6.97 -27.16 20.12
C GLY A 15 -6.58 -27.70 18.73
N VAL A 16 -6.77 -29.00 18.49
CA VAL A 16 -6.49 -29.64 17.20
C VAL A 16 -7.49 -29.20 16.12
N PHE A 17 -8.78 -29.08 16.44
CA PHE A 17 -9.76 -28.60 15.46
C PHE A 17 -9.56 -27.12 15.09
N VAL A 18 -9.14 -26.28 16.04
CA VAL A 18 -8.81 -24.87 15.80
C VAL A 18 -7.56 -24.74 14.93
N SER A 19 -6.53 -25.56 15.13
CA SER A 19 -5.31 -25.49 14.31
C SER A 19 -5.55 -25.87 12.84
N LEU A 20 -6.46 -26.81 12.58
CA LEU A 20 -6.88 -27.15 11.22
C LEU A 20 -7.64 -26.00 10.53
N ALA A 21 -8.37 -25.17 11.27
CA ALA A 21 -9.05 -23.99 10.70
C ALA A 21 -8.07 -22.86 10.31
N PHE A 22 -6.97 -22.70 11.05
CA PHE A 22 -5.88 -21.77 10.68
C PHE A 22 -4.98 -22.30 9.56
N ALA A 23 -5.05 -23.59 9.25
CA ALA A 23 -4.44 -24.19 8.09
C ALA A 23 -5.29 -24.03 6.80
N ASN A 24 -6.21 -23.06 6.76
CA ASN A 24 -6.97 -22.75 5.55
C ASN A 24 -6.02 -22.19 4.48
N PRO A 25 -5.75 -22.91 3.39
CA PRO A 25 -4.84 -22.44 2.35
C PRO A 25 -5.31 -21.15 1.68
N ALA A 26 -6.59 -20.78 1.80
CA ALA A 26 -7.12 -19.51 1.29
C ALA A 26 -6.60 -18.26 2.06
N MET A 27 -5.96 -18.44 3.22
CA MET A 27 -5.35 -17.35 4.00
C MET A 27 -3.90 -17.06 3.62
N LEU A 28 -3.27 -17.88 2.77
CA LEU A 28 -1.94 -17.60 2.25
C LEU A 28 -2.00 -16.43 1.24
N PRO A 29 -0.98 -15.57 1.18
CA PRO A 29 -0.86 -14.59 0.11
C PRO A 29 -0.95 -15.26 -1.25
N LYS A 30 -2.00 -14.92 -2.00
CA LYS A 30 -2.21 -15.43 -3.35
C LYS A 30 -1.14 -14.87 -4.27
N HIS A 31 -0.50 -15.74 -5.03
CA HIS A 31 0.57 -15.39 -5.94
C HIS A 31 0.07 -15.60 -7.39
N GLU A 32 -0.13 -14.50 -8.11
CA GLU A 32 -0.57 -14.54 -9.51
C GLU A 32 0.50 -15.19 -10.40
N GLY A 33 0.11 -16.08 -11.32
CA GLY A 33 1.01 -16.67 -12.32
C GLY A 33 1.66 -18.01 -11.97
N TYR A 34 1.34 -18.62 -10.82
CA TYR A 34 1.80 -19.98 -10.52
C TYR A 34 0.82 -21.03 -11.12
N PRO A 35 1.25 -21.83 -12.11
CA PRO A 35 0.34 -22.67 -12.91
C PRO A 35 -0.12 -23.95 -12.20
N SER A 36 0.26 -24.17 -10.94
CA SER A 36 -0.01 -25.43 -10.22
C SER A 36 -1.46 -25.63 -9.84
N GLY A 37 -2.33 -24.64 -10.04
CA GLY A 37 -3.75 -24.70 -9.72
C GLY A 37 -4.54 -25.86 -10.34
N LYS A 38 -4.03 -26.40 -11.45
CA LYS A 38 -4.62 -27.56 -12.16
C LYS A 38 -3.73 -28.81 -12.12
N ALA A 39 -2.61 -28.77 -11.40
CA ALA A 39 -1.69 -29.89 -11.33
C ALA A 39 -2.29 -30.99 -10.44
N VAL A 40 -2.57 -32.15 -11.04
CA VAL A 40 -3.08 -33.33 -10.36
C VAL A 40 -2.10 -34.49 -10.51
N SER A 41 -2.05 -35.33 -9.49
CA SER A 41 -1.19 -36.50 -9.50
C SER A 41 -1.67 -37.44 -10.60
N PRO A 42 -0.80 -37.85 -11.55
CA PRO A 42 -1.20 -38.75 -12.62
C PRO A 42 -1.53 -40.16 -12.11
N VAL A 43 -1.13 -40.48 -10.88
CA VAL A 43 -1.32 -41.79 -10.27
C VAL A 43 -2.54 -41.82 -9.34
N THR A 44 -2.76 -40.75 -8.58
CA THR A 44 -3.79 -40.71 -7.53
C THR A 44 -4.91 -39.72 -7.79
N GLY A 45 -4.80 -38.87 -8.81
CA GLY A 45 -5.78 -37.83 -9.15
C GLY A 45 -5.87 -36.69 -8.13
N GLN A 46 -5.04 -36.70 -7.08
CA GLN A 46 -5.07 -35.70 -6.02
C GLN A 46 -4.41 -34.38 -6.49
N PRO A 47 -4.93 -33.21 -6.08
CA PRO A 47 -4.28 -31.92 -6.34
C PRO A 47 -2.86 -31.89 -5.76
N LEU A 48 -1.88 -31.46 -6.55
CA LEU A 48 -0.49 -31.28 -6.08
C LEU A 48 -0.30 -29.99 -5.30
N ALA A 49 -1.11 -28.97 -5.60
CA ALA A 49 -1.02 -27.68 -4.96
C ALA A 49 -2.16 -27.47 -3.98
N ASN A 50 -1.82 -26.98 -2.78
CA ASN A 50 -2.79 -26.53 -1.79
C ASN A 50 -3.37 -25.15 -2.14
N ASP A 51 -2.74 -24.42 -3.06
CA ASP A 51 -3.25 -23.17 -3.63
C ASP A 51 -3.86 -23.46 -5.01
N PRO A 52 -5.14 -23.13 -5.26
CA PRO A 52 -5.77 -23.26 -6.57
C PRO A 52 -5.11 -22.43 -7.67
N GLY A 53 -4.08 -21.64 -7.35
CA GLY A 53 -3.33 -20.82 -8.30
C GLY A 53 -4.19 -19.70 -8.85
N GLN A 54 -3.54 -18.67 -9.38
CA GLN A 54 -4.22 -17.56 -10.03
C GLN A 54 -3.93 -17.60 -11.54
N SER A 55 -4.93 -17.20 -12.34
CA SER A 55 -4.74 -17.07 -13.79
C SER A 55 -3.58 -16.11 -14.07
N ASN A 56 -2.72 -16.44 -15.04
CA ASN A 56 -1.58 -15.61 -15.40
C ASN A 56 -2.01 -14.14 -15.59
N ALA A 57 -1.47 -13.25 -14.74
CA ALA A 57 -1.58 -11.82 -14.94
C ALA A 57 -0.83 -11.50 -16.25
N THR A 58 -1.57 -11.14 -17.30
CA THR A 58 -0.99 -10.83 -18.61
C THR A 58 -1.51 -9.50 -19.12
N GLY A 59 -0.70 -8.82 -19.93
CA GLY A 59 -1.06 -7.55 -20.56
C GLY A 59 -1.20 -6.39 -19.57
N LYS A 60 -2.22 -5.54 -19.78
CA LYS A 60 -2.38 -4.26 -19.07
C LYS A 60 -2.59 -4.40 -17.55
N LYS A 61 -3.21 -5.49 -17.09
CA LYS A 61 -3.46 -5.74 -15.67
C LYS A 61 -2.14 -5.95 -14.91
N ALA A 62 -1.26 -6.80 -15.44
CA ALA A 62 0.07 -7.03 -14.87
C ALA A 62 0.93 -5.76 -14.85
N LEU A 63 0.88 -4.96 -15.92
CA LEU A 63 1.58 -3.68 -15.99
C LEU A 63 1.07 -2.67 -14.95
N ALA A 64 -0.24 -2.57 -14.77
CA ALA A 64 -0.84 -1.65 -13.80
C ALA A 64 -0.54 -2.06 -12.35
N GLU A 65 -0.59 -3.36 -12.04
CA GLU A 65 -0.28 -3.88 -10.70
C GLU A 65 1.22 -3.78 -10.40
N ALA A 66 2.10 -4.02 -11.39
CA ALA A 66 3.54 -3.80 -11.23
C ALA A 66 3.88 -2.33 -10.98
N ALA A 67 3.21 -1.40 -11.69
CA ALA A 67 3.38 0.03 -11.45
C ALA A 67 2.91 0.43 -10.05
N GLY A 68 1.77 -0.07 -9.60
CA GLY A 68 1.22 0.25 -8.27
C GLY A 68 1.97 -0.38 -7.09
N ALA A 69 2.70 -1.48 -7.31
CA ALA A 69 3.40 -2.20 -6.23
C ALA A 69 4.56 -1.39 -5.62
N GLU A 70 5.29 -0.63 -6.43
CA GLU A 70 6.43 0.18 -5.98
C GLU A 70 6.02 1.63 -5.63
N ASP A 71 4.93 2.15 -6.19
CA ASP A 71 4.49 3.53 -5.96
C ASP A 71 4.32 3.85 -4.46
N ALA A 72 3.72 2.96 -3.68
CA ALA A 72 3.54 3.18 -2.24
C ALA A 72 4.87 3.21 -1.45
N HIS A 73 5.93 2.59 -1.96
CA HIS A 73 7.24 2.50 -1.31
C HIS A 73 8.23 3.57 -1.78
N VAL A 74 7.99 4.18 -2.95
CA VAL A 74 8.87 5.19 -3.57
C VAL A 74 8.31 6.61 -3.45
N MET A 75 7.06 6.78 -3.00
CA MET A 75 6.46 8.10 -2.79
C MET A 75 7.15 8.89 -1.68
N GLN A 76 7.85 9.95 -2.09
CA GLN A 76 8.47 10.92 -1.20
C GLN A 76 7.43 11.96 -0.76
N ASN A 77 6.91 11.81 0.47
CA ASN A 77 6.02 12.79 1.10
C ASN A 77 6.80 13.74 2.02
N LEU A 78 7.49 14.72 1.43
CA LEU A 78 8.16 15.78 2.21
C LEU A 78 7.18 16.90 2.54
N SER A 79 6.96 17.14 3.83
CA SER A 79 6.33 18.35 4.33
C SER A 79 7.40 19.29 4.90
N ASP A 80 7.51 20.50 4.37
CA ASP A 80 8.31 21.56 4.99
C ASP A 80 7.51 22.21 6.12
N GLU A 81 8.05 22.21 7.33
CA GLU A 81 7.47 22.87 8.50
C GLU A 81 7.23 24.37 8.26
N ASN A 82 8.09 25.02 7.46
CA ASN A 82 7.92 26.43 7.09
C ASN A 82 6.66 26.66 6.23
N ASN A 83 6.21 25.62 5.50
CA ASN A 83 5.01 25.70 4.67
C ASN A 83 3.72 25.70 5.47
N LYS A 84 3.74 25.33 6.76
CA LYS A 84 2.56 25.34 7.63
C LYS A 84 1.93 26.73 7.77
N ARG A 85 2.73 27.79 7.59
CA ARG A 85 2.25 29.17 7.66
C ARG A 85 1.67 29.66 6.34
N LEU A 86 1.84 28.94 5.23
CA LEU A 86 1.35 29.38 3.92
C LEU A 86 -0.16 29.19 3.83
N LEU A 87 -0.90 30.28 3.68
CA LEU A 87 -2.35 30.27 3.45
C LEU A 87 -2.67 30.08 1.96
N LYS A 88 -1.85 30.65 1.08
CA LYS A 88 -2.02 30.54 -0.37
C LYS A 88 -0.68 30.72 -1.08
N GLN A 89 -0.33 29.75 -1.90
CA GLN A 89 0.76 29.89 -2.87
C GLN A 89 0.35 30.90 -3.94
N GLN A 90 1.20 31.90 -4.18
CA GLN A 90 1.05 32.84 -5.29
C GLN A 90 2.00 32.43 -6.42
N GLY A 91 1.72 32.85 -7.66
CA GLY A 91 2.51 32.47 -8.83
C GLY A 91 3.97 32.90 -8.75
N ALA A 92 4.77 32.48 -9.73
CA ALA A 92 6.20 32.79 -9.79
C ALA A 92 6.48 34.29 -9.65
N GLY A 93 7.45 34.65 -8.81
CA GLY A 93 7.85 36.05 -8.55
C GLY A 93 6.97 36.81 -7.55
N GLN A 94 5.94 36.19 -6.96
CA GLN A 94 5.12 36.79 -5.91
C GLN A 94 5.35 36.09 -4.57
N LEU A 95 5.53 36.88 -3.50
CA LEU A 95 5.62 36.33 -2.15
C LEU A 95 4.30 35.63 -1.78
N PRO A 96 4.31 34.41 -1.22
CA PRO A 96 3.09 33.72 -0.83
C PRO A 96 2.39 34.44 0.33
N LYS A 97 1.07 34.20 0.45
CA LYS A 97 0.30 34.70 1.60
C LYS A 97 0.57 33.82 2.80
N VAL A 98 0.98 34.44 3.91
CA VAL A 98 1.34 33.73 5.13
C VAL A 98 0.43 34.13 6.29
N GLN A 99 0.22 33.22 7.24
CA GLN A 99 -0.48 33.49 8.49
C GLN A 99 0.44 34.28 9.43
N GLY A 100 0.29 35.60 9.47
CA GLY A 100 1.13 36.50 10.27
C GLY A 100 1.47 37.79 9.54
N PRO A 101 2.50 38.54 9.97
CA PRO A 101 2.94 39.76 9.31
C PRO A 101 3.34 39.49 7.85
N GLN A 102 2.62 40.10 6.92
CA GLN A 102 2.91 39.97 5.49
C GLN A 102 4.01 40.96 5.10
N ILE A 103 5.12 40.44 4.56
CA ILE A 103 6.17 41.28 3.98
C ILE A 103 5.61 41.93 2.71
N LYS A 104 5.56 43.25 2.69
CA LYS A 104 5.28 44.04 1.50
C LYS A 104 6.61 44.49 0.91
N ILE A 105 6.88 44.10 -0.33
CA ILE A 105 8.01 44.65 -1.09
C ILE A 105 7.44 45.82 -1.88
N GLU A 106 7.68 47.03 -1.37
CA GLU A 106 7.39 48.24 -2.14
C GLU A 106 8.59 48.52 -3.07
N PRO A 107 8.34 48.82 -4.36
CA PRO A 107 9.43 49.18 -5.25
C PRO A 107 10.13 50.45 -4.73
N PRO A 108 11.46 50.55 -4.87
CA PRO A 108 12.22 51.70 -4.38
C PRO A 108 11.83 53.01 -5.06
N VAL A 109 11.14 52.95 -6.20
CA VAL A 109 10.61 54.09 -6.94
C VAL A 109 9.14 53.87 -7.27
N LYS A 110 8.32 54.92 -7.12
CA LYS A 110 6.87 54.89 -7.41
C LYS A 110 6.57 54.76 -8.91
N GLU A 111 7.49 55.19 -9.75
CA GLU A 111 7.38 55.15 -11.20
C GLU A 111 8.77 54.95 -11.81
N ALA A 112 8.84 54.16 -12.88
CA ALA A 112 10.07 54.02 -13.64
C ALA A 112 10.27 55.29 -14.47
N THR A 113 11.37 56.00 -14.26
CA THR A 113 11.80 57.07 -15.18
C THR A 113 12.02 56.43 -16.55
N ARG A 114 11.16 56.74 -17.53
CA ARG A 114 11.39 56.32 -18.92
C ARG A 114 12.63 57.03 -19.43
N MET A 115 13.66 56.26 -19.79
CA MET A 115 14.80 56.79 -20.54
C MET A 115 14.32 57.22 -21.93
N PRO A 116 14.64 58.43 -22.39
CA PRO A 116 14.36 58.84 -23.77
C PRO A 116 15.12 57.94 -24.74
N LYS A 117 14.47 57.61 -25.87
CA LYS A 117 15.08 56.87 -26.98
C LYS A 117 16.17 57.70 -27.66
#